data_AF-A0A0C2CM35-F1
#
_entry.id   AF-A0A0C2CM35-F1
#
_cell.length_a   1.000
_cell.length_b   1.000
_cell.length_c   1.000
_cell.angle_alpha   90.00
_cell.angle_beta   90.00
_cell.angle_gamma   90.00
#
_symmetry.space_group_name_H-M   'P 1'
#
loop_
_entity.id
_entity.type
_entity.pdbx_description
1 polymer ?
#
loop_
_entity_poly.entity_id
_entity_poly.type
_entity_poly.pdbx_seq_one_letter_code
_entity_poly.pdbx_strand_id
1 'polypeptide(L)'
;MSLSVLYNLLRVSAYKRGQTNSGLIEDALATGGVRHHFFGRLHMMDFHRIHEVFAEFSKQYGNVFTVWLPKPYVVIMDFENIKEAFLKKGDYMGDNWKVQRRVSLHILRDFGMGKNLMEEQVLLSAQEFLAHLSTINNKDEMSLSLPIQVFVANIINRTLFGFGYEYNNCDRLVEGVEAVNSTFIDIRYVL
;
A
#
# COMPACT_ATOMS: atom_id res chain seq x y z
N MET A 1 7.70 14.16 6.48
CA MET A 1 6.91 14.63 5.31
C MET A 1 5.94 15.69 5.78
N SER A 2 6.05 16.90 5.25
CA SER A 2 5.29 18.07 5.73
C SER A 2 3.77 17.89 5.56
N LEU A 3 3.00 18.38 6.55
CA LEU A 3 1.54 18.52 6.56
C LEU A 3 0.97 19.09 5.25
N SER A 4 1.78 19.78 4.44
CA SER A 4 1.45 20.27 3.10
C SER A 4 1.12 19.17 2.09
N VAL A 5 1.73 17.98 2.18
CA VAL A 5 1.45 16.85 1.25
C VAL A 5 0.10 16.22 1.56
N LEU A 6 -0.21 16.03 2.85
CA LEU A 6 -1.51 15.54 3.30
C LEU A 6 -2.62 16.57 2.97
N TYR A 7 -2.36 17.85 3.18
CA TYR A 7 -3.27 18.94 2.80
C TYR A 7 -3.55 18.97 1.29
N ASN A 8 -2.55 18.74 0.44
CA ASN A 8 -2.72 18.67 -1.01
C ASN A 8 -3.49 17.43 -1.47
N LEU A 9 -3.28 16.26 -0.86
CA LEU A 9 -4.09 15.06 -1.10
C LEU A 9 -5.55 15.26 -0.66
N LEU A 10 -5.77 15.94 0.48
CA LEU A 10 -7.09 16.30 0.98
C LEU A 10 -7.78 17.34 0.07
N ARG A 11 -7.03 18.26 -0.57
CA ARG A 11 -7.58 19.26 -1.50
C ARG A 11 -8.01 18.64 -2.83
N VAL A 12 -7.26 17.66 -3.35
CA VAL A 12 -7.61 16.95 -4.59
C VAL A 12 -8.89 16.10 -4.39
N SER A 13 -9.07 15.45 -3.23
CA SER A 13 -10.32 14.74 -2.91
C SER A 13 -11.53 15.66 -2.69
N ALA A 14 -11.32 16.90 -2.26
CA ALA A 14 -12.39 17.88 -2.08
C ALA A 14 -12.77 18.61 -3.38
N TYR A 15 -11.82 18.84 -4.28
CA TYR A 15 -12.07 19.53 -5.56
C TYR A 15 -12.98 18.71 -6.50
N LYS A 16 -12.94 17.38 -6.44
CA LYS A 16 -13.84 16.51 -7.23
C LYS A 16 -15.25 16.34 -6.63
N ARG A 17 -15.55 16.94 -5.48
CA ARG A 17 -16.87 16.87 -4.85
C ARG A 17 -17.97 17.65 -5.61
N GLY A 18 -17.60 18.44 -6.62
CA GLY A 18 -18.53 19.17 -7.49
C GLY A 18 -18.66 18.66 -8.93
N GLN A 19 -17.96 17.58 -9.33
CA GLN A 19 -17.96 17.12 -10.74
C GLN A 19 -17.96 15.59 -10.96
N THR A 20 -18.14 14.75 -9.95
CA THR A 20 -18.31 13.30 -10.17
C THR A 20 -19.78 12.90 -10.13
N ASN A 21 -20.39 12.86 -11.32
CA ASN A 21 -21.65 12.14 -11.60
C ASN A 21 -21.45 10.63 -11.37
N SER A 22 -21.60 10.13 -10.14
CA SER A 22 -21.47 8.70 -9.89
C SER A 22 -22.67 8.14 -9.13
N GLY A 23 -23.60 7.55 -9.89
CA GLY A 23 -24.69 6.72 -9.36
C GLY A 23 -24.24 5.60 -8.42
N LEU A 24 -22.97 5.21 -8.35
CA LEU A 24 -22.48 4.25 -7.35
C LEU A 24 -22.28 4.85 -5.95
N ILE A 25 -21.97 6.14 -5.85
CA ILE A 25 -21.93 6.83 -4.55
C ILE A 25 -23.35 7.11 -4.10
N GLU A 26 -24.23 7.51 -5.02
CA GLU A 26 -25.66 7.63 -4.73
C GLU A 26 -26.28 6.27 -4.37
N ASP A 27 -25.96 5.18 -5.07
CA ASP A 27 -26.46 3.82 -4.78
C ASP A 27 -25.87 3.25 -3.48
N ALA A 28 -24.60 3.48 -3.17
CA ALA A 28 -24.00 3.09 -1.89
C ALA A 28 -24.49 3.95 -0.71
N LEU A 29 -24.97 5.17 -0.97
CA LEU A 29 -25.67 6.03 -0.01
C LEU A 29 -27.19 5.72 0.04
N ALA A 30 -27.79 5.19 -1.04
CA ALA A 30 -29.22 4.94 -1.19
C ALA A 30 -29.66 3.52 -0.81
N THR A 31 -28.77 2.53 -0.85
CA THR A 31 -29.03 1.13 -0.43
C THR A 31 -29.18 0.96 1.09
N GLY A 32 -29.34 2.05 1.84
CA GLY A 32 -29.60 2.00 3.28
C GLY A 32 -28.39 1.60 4.12
N GLY A 33 -27.17 1.80 3.61
CA GLY A 33 -25.93 1.53 4.33
C GLY A 33 -25.89 2.30 5.66
N VAL A 34 -26.09 1.57 6.75
CA VAL A 34 -26.13 2.11 8.11
C VAL A 34 -24.86 2.91 8.37
N ARG A 35 -25.02 4.17 8.80
CA ARG A 35 -23.90 5.01 9.22
C ARG A 35 -23.30 4.44 10.50
N HIS A 36 -22.40 3.47 10.38
CA HIS A 36 -21.54 3.11 11.50
C HIS A 36 -20.53 4.24 11.67
N HIS A 37 -20.86 5.19 12.54
CA HIS A 37 -19.98 6.29 12.89
C HIS A 37 -18.86 5.74 13.76
N PHE A 38 -17.67 5.61 13.20
CA PHE A 38 -16.46 5.32 13.97
C PHE A 38 -15.81 6.59 14.54
N PHE A 39 -16.45 7.75 14.37
CA PHE A 39 -16.02 8.99 14.99
C PHE A 39 -15.96 8.82 16.52
N GLY A 40 -14.77 8.95 17.12
CA GLY A 40 -14.51 8.68 18.54
C GLY A 40 -14.27 7.20 18.91
N ARG A 41 -14.51 6.25 18.00
CA ARG A 41 -14.20 4.82 18.17
C ARG A 41 -13.05 4.33 17.28
N LEU A 42 -12.41 5.23 16.56
CA LEU A 42 -11.30 4.92 15.65
C LEU A 42 -10.13 4.26 16.39
N HIS A 43 -9.82 4.73 17.60
CA HIS A 43 -8.83 4.12 18.49
C HIS A 43 -9.15 2.64 18.88
N MET A 44 -10.42 2.21 18.80
CA MET A 44 -10.84 0.82 19.08
C MET A 44 -10.85 -0.06 17.83
N MET A 45 -10.64 0.51 16.63
CA MET A 45 -10.49 -0.28 15.42
C MET A 45 -9.10 -0.88 15.40
N ASP A 46 -9.03 -2.19 15.62
CA ASP A 46 -7.81 -2.94 15.37
C ASP A 46 -7.57 -3.05 13.87
N PHE A 47 -6.69 -2.19 13.35
CA PHE A 47 -6.31 -2.19 11.94
C PHE A 47 -5.69 -3.51 11.46
N HIS A 48 -5.15 -4.35 12.35
CA HIS A 48 -4.67 -5.69 11.97
C HIS A 48 -5.81 -6.62 11.54
N ARG A 49 -6.99 -6.43 12.14
CA ARG A 49 -8.17 -7.27 11.92
C ARG A 49 -9.26 -6.56 11.13
N ILE A 50 -8.94 -5.43 10.51
CA ILE A 50 -9.91 -4.62 9.77
C ILE A 50 -10.60 -5.42 8.65
N HIS A 51 -9.88 -6.37 8.04
CA HIS A 51 -10.42 -7.27 7.03
C HIS A 51 -11.47 -8.24 7.59
N GLU A 52 -11.32 -8.67 8.85
CA GLU A 52 -12.32 -9.50 9.55
C GLU A 52 -13.55 -8.67 9.90
N VAL A 53 -13.35 -7.46 10.44
CA VAL A 53 -14.44 -6.51 10.77
C VAL A 53 -15.26 -6.19 9.52
N PHE A 54 -14.61 -5.93 8.38
CA PHE A 54 -15.30 -5.68 7.12
C PHE A 54 -16.01 -6.92 6.57
N ALA A 55 -15.48 -8.13 6.80
CA ALA A 55 -16.14 -9.38 6.43
C ALA A 55 -17.36 -9.68 7.31
N GLU A 56 -17.37 -9.27 8.58
CA GLU A 56 -18.57 -9.34 9.42
C GLU A 56 -19.62 -8.32 8.97
N PHE A 57 -19.19 -7.10 8.66
CA PHE A 57 -20.07 -6.06 8.15
C PHE A 57 -20.68 -6.43 6.80
N SER A 58 -19.95 -7.15 5.94
CA SER A 58 -20.51 -7.59 4.66
C SER A 58 -21.63 -8.61 4.83
N LYS A 59 -21.58 -9.46 5.87
CA LYS A 59 -22.67 -10.39 6.21
C LYS A 59 -23.92 -9.65 6.67
N GLN A 60 -23.74 -8.54 7.39
CA GLN A 60 -24.85 -7.76 7.96
C GLN A 60 -25.45 -6.76 6.98
N TYR A 61 -24.62 -6.11 6.17
CA TYR A 61 -24.98 -4.95 5.34
C TYR A 61 -24.85 -5.20 3.83
N GLY A 62 -24.38 -6.37 3.41
CA GLY A 62 -24.11 -6.71 2.01
C GLY A 62 -22.71 -6.32 1.55
N ASN A 63 -22.38 -6.64 0.30
CA ASN A 63 -21.00 -6.54 -0.20
C ASN A 63 -20.53 -5.11 -0.53
N VAL A 64 -21.42 -4.11 -0.46
CA VAL A 64 -21.11 -2.70 -0.69
C VAL A 64 -21.69 -1.88 0.46
N PHE A 65 -20.84 -1.22 1.24
CA PHE A 65 -21.27 -0.41 2.39
C PHE A 65 -20.32 0.78 2.63
N THR A 66 -20.78 1.77 3.40
CA THR A 66 -20.02 2.99 3.70
C THR A 66 -19.54 3.01 5.15
N VAL A 67 -18.23 3.16 5.35
CA VAL A 67 -17.59 3.35 6.66
C VAL A 67 -17.22 4.82 6.83
N TRP A 68 -17.60 5.43 7.96
CA TRP A 68 -17.32 6.84 8.23
C TRP A 68 -16.08 7.00 9.12
N LEU A 69 -14.96 7.46 8.53
CA LEU A 69 -13.68 7.73 9.19
C LEU A 69 -13.23 9.19 8.92
N PRO A 70 -13.57 10.14 9.80
CA PRO A 70 -13.79 11.59 9.51
C PRO A 70 -14.41 12.03 8.16
N LYS A 71 -14.36 11.18 7.13
CA LYS A 71 -14.89 11.26 5.78
C LYS A 71 -15.49 9.87 5.45
N PRO A 72 -16.48 9.81 4.55
CA PRO A 72 -17.06 8.53 4.14
C PRO A 72 -16.11 7.76 3.21
N TYR A 73 -16.01 6.46 3.42
CA TYR A 73 -15.29 5.50 2.57
C TYR A 73 -16.23 4.37 2.15
N VAL A 74 -16.34 4.14 0.85
CA VAL A 74 -17.11 3.00 0.31
C VAL A 74 -16.21 1.76 0.31
N VAL A 75 -16.65 0.71 0.98
CA VAL A 75 -16.00 -0.60 1.03
C VAL A 75 -16.75 -1.54 0.09
N ILE A 76 -15.99 -2.25 -0.75
CA ILE A 76 -16.51 -3.24 -1.71
C ILE A 76 -15.82 -4.58 -1.42
N MET A 77 -16.61 -5.62 -1.18
CA MET A 77 -16.13 -6.92 -0.68
C MET A 77 -16.23 -8.06 -1.70
N ASP A 78 -16.88 -7.85 -2.85
CA ASP A 78 -17.04 -8.85 -3.90
C ASP A 78 -16.29 -8.48 -5.19
N PHE A 79 -15.89 -9.51 -5.93
CA PHE A 79 -15.08 -9.36 -7.13
C PHE A 79 -15.79 -8.58 -8.26
N GLU A 80 -17.09 -8.81 -8.47
CA GLU A 80 -17.79 -8.20 -9.61
C GLU A 80 -17.92 -6.69 -9.43
N ASN A 81 -18.30 -6.22 -8.23
CA ASN A 81 -18.36 -4.80 -7.93
C ASN A 81 -16.97 -4.15 -7.90
N ILE A 82 -15.93 -4.85 -7.42
CA ILE A 82 -14.53 -4.38 -7.51
C ILE A 82 -14.14 -4.17 -8.97
N LYS A 83 -14.33 -5.20 -9.79
CA LYS A 83 -13.99 -5.19 -11.21
C LYS A 83 -14.74 -4.08 -11.93
N GLU A 84 -16.04 -3.93 -11.69
CA GLU A 84 -16.84 -2.86 -12.30
C GLU A 84 -16.34 -1.47 -11.91
N ALA A 85 -16.09 -1.25 -10.61
CA ALA A 85 -15.60 0.03 -10.10
C ALA A 85 -14.23 0.41 -10.71
N PHE A 86 -13.31 -0.53 -10.81
CA PHE A 86 -11.97 -0.27 -11.36
C PHE A 86 -11.96 -0.18 -12.89
N LEU A 87 -12.73 -1.00 -13.62
CA LEU A 87 -12.73 -1.00 -15.08
C LEU A 87 -13.58 0.10 -15.69
N LYS A 88 -14.80 0.32 -15.19
CA LYS A 88 -15.73 1.32 -15.78
C LYS A 88 -15.44 2.74 -15.32
N LYS A 89 -14.84 2.92 -14.14
CA LYS A 89 -14.69 4.25 -13.52
C LYS A 89 -13.25 4.66 -13.20
N GLY A 90 -12.24 3.85 -13.54
CA GLY A 90 -10.82 4.05 -13.19
C GLY A 90 -10.18 5.40 -13.57
N ASP A 91 -10.88 6.28 -14.28
CA ASP A 91 -10.43 7.63 -14.61
C ASP A 91 -10.60 8.66 -13.47
N TYR A 92 -11.09 8.24 -12.30
CA TYR A 92 -11.32 9.14 -11.17
C TYR A 92 -10.03 9.74 -10.56
N MET A 93 -8.85 9.23 -10.89
CA MET A 93 -7.57 9.71 -10.35
C MET A 93 -6.99 10.94 -11.10
N GLY A 94 -7.57 11.38 -12.23
CA GLY A 94 -7.15 12.58 -13.01
C GLY A 94 -6.15 12.31 -14.14
N ASP A 95 -5.61 13.31 -14.85
CA ASP A 95 -4.62 13.01 -15.90
C ASP A 95 -3.18 12.86 -15.37
N ASN A 96 -2.87 13.51 -14.25
CA ASN A 96 -1.53 13.50 -13.66
C ASN A 96 -1.07 12.09 -13.25
N TRP A 97 -1.94 11.27 -12.64
CA TRP A 97 -1.55 9.89 -12.28
C TRP A 97 -1.29 9.04 -13.52
N LYS A 98 -2.03 9.25 -14.62
CA LYS A 98 -1.82 8.51 -15.88
C LYS A 98 -0.44 8.84 -16.45
N VAL A 99 -0.10 10.13 -16.45
CA VAL A 99 1.21 10.60 -16.94
C VAL A 99 2.31 10.08 -16.02
N GLN A 100 2.21 10.25 -14.70
CA GLN A 100 3.19 9.75 -13.74
C GLN A 100 3.38 8.23 -13.87
N ARG A 101 2.29 7.45 -13.90
CA ARG A 101 2.35 5.99 -14.09
C ARG A 101 3.03 5.62 -15.40
N ARG A 102 2.67 6.29 -16.51
CA ARG A 102 3.26 6.02 -17.83
C ARG A 102 4.77 6.29 -17.83
N VAL A 103 5.18 7.43 -17.30
CA VAL A 103 6.59 7.82 -17.20
C VAL A 103 7.36 6.86 -16.28
N SER A 104 6.85 6.56 -15.08
CA SER A 104 7.47 5.60 -14.16
C SER A 104 7.62 4.21 -14.78
N LEU A 105 6.59 3.69 -15.48
CA LEU A 105 6.68 2.39 -16.16
C LEU A 105 7.68 2.39 -17.31
N HIS A 106 7.83 3.50 -18.03
CA HIS A 106 8.86 3.63 -19.05
C HIS A 106 10.25 3.57 -18.44
N ILE A 107 10.51 4.37 -17.40
CA ILE A 107 11.77 4.39 -16.67
C ILE A 107 12.12 3.00 -16.13
N LEU A 108 11.17 2.29 -15.53
CA LEU A 108 11.39 0.93 -15.02
C LEU A 108 11.77 -0.05 -16.14
N ARG A 109 11.18 0.07 -17.33
CA ARG A 109 11.53 -0.77 -18.50
C ARG A 109 12.92 -0.43 -19.06
N ASP A 110 13.33 0.84 -18.97
CA ASP A 110 14.68 1.27 -19.35
C ASP A 110 15.72 0.70 -18.38
N PHE A 111 15.41 0.67 -17.07
CA PHE A 111 16.19 -0.03 -16.05
C PHE A 111 16.12 -1.56 -16.10
N GLY A 112 15.50 -2.14 -17.11
CA GLY A 112 15.54 -3.59 -17.35
C GLY A 112 14.40 -4.38 -16.73
N MET A 113 13.37 -3.74 -16.15
CA MET A 113 12.17 -4.43 -15.69
C MET A 113 11.50 -5.18 -16.86
N GLY A 114 11.34 -6.49 -16.72
CA GLY A 114 10.81 -7.38 -17.77
C GLY A 114 11.81 -7.73 -18.88
N LYS A 115 13.11 -7.46 -18.67
CA LYS A 115 14.23 -7.89 -19.52
C LYS A 115 15.22 -8.71 -18.68
N ASN A 116 16.20 -9.33 -19.34
CA ASN A 116 17.23 -10.17 -18.70
C ASN A 116 18.05 -9.42 -17.63
N LEU A 117 18.18 -8.08 -17.73
CA LEU A 117 18.91 -7.28 -16.75
C LEU A 117 18.30 -7.37 -15.34
N MET A 118 16.96 -7.37 -15.22
CA MET A 118 16.32 -7.55 -13.91
C MET A 118 16.52 -8.95 -13.37
N GLU A 119 16.49 -9.96 -14.24
CA GLU A 119 16.77 -11.35 -13.85
C GLU A 119 18.19 -11.48 -13.29
N GLU A 120 19.18 -10.84 -13.92
CA GLU A 120 20.54 -10.79 -13.41
C GLU A 120 20.61 -10.15 -12.02
N GLN A 121 19.91 -9.04 -11.78
CA GLN A 121 19.86 -8.42 -10.44
C GLN A 121 19.22 -9.31 -9.39
N VAL A 122 18.16 -10.04 -9.76
CA VAL A 122 17.50 -11.02 -8.88
C VAL A 122 18.45 -12.17 -8.56
N LEU A 123 19.14 -12.72 -9.56
CA LEU A 123 20.10 -13.81 -9.39
C LEU A 123 21.28 -13.41 -8.52
N LEU A 124 21.88 -12.24 -8.76
CA LEU A 124 22.98 -11.72 -7.93
C LEU A 124 22.55 -11.54 -6.47
N SER A 125 21.39 -10.92 -6.25
CA SER A 125 20.85 -10.72 -4.90
C SER A 125 20.54 -12.07 -4.22
N ALA A 126 20.13 -13.09 -4.99
CA ALA A 126 19.80 -14.41 -4.46
C ALA A 126 21.07 -15.19 -4.07
N GLN A 127 22.14 -15.07 -4.85
CA GLN A 127 23.44 -15.65 -4.51
C GLN A 127 23.99 -15.06 -3.21
N GLU A 128 23.91 -13.74 -3.04
CA GLU A 128 24.33 -13.06 -1.81
C GLU A 128 23.46 -13.45 -0.61
N PHE A 129 22.15 -13.59 -0.81
CA PHE A 129 21.23 -14.08 0.20
C PHE A 129 21.62 -15.49 0.67
N LEU A 130 21.83 -16.41 -0.27
CA LEU A 130 22.24 -17.79 0.04
C LEU A 130 23.62 -17.84 0.73
N ALA A 131 24.56 -17.01 0.28
CA ALA A 131 25.87 -16.89 0.92
C ALA A 131 25.75 -16.43 2.39
N HIS A 132 24.90 -15.43 2.65
CA HIS A 132 24.62 -14.98 4.00
C HIS A 132 23.98 -16.08 4.85
N LEU A 133 22.99 -16.80 4.32
CA LEU A 133 22.37 -17.93 5.03
C LEU A 133 23.37 -19.06 5.35
N SER A 134 24.32 -19.32 4.45
CA SER A 134 25.35 -20.34 4.66
C SER A 134 26.37 -19.97 5.75
N THR A 135 26.56 -18.68 5.99
CA THR A 135 27.50 -18.16 7.00
C THR A 135 26.96 -18.28 8.42
N ILE A 136 25.64 -18.39 8.57
CA ILE A 136 25.01 -18.42 9.89
C ILE A 136 24.99 -19.85 10.43
N ASN A 137 25.73 -20.07 11.51
CA ASN A 137 25.94 -21.40 12.11
C ASN A 137 24.70 -21.93 12.85
N ASN A 138 23.86 -21.05 13.40
CA ASN A 138 22.73 -21.43 14.24
C ASN A 138 21.42 -21.37 13.43
N LYS A 139 21.08 -22.47 12.75
CA LYS A 139 19.96 -22.54 11.81
C LYS A 139 18.59 -22.70 12.49
N ASP A 140 18.57 -23.10 13.77
CA ASP A 140 17.35 -23.44 14.49
C ASP A 140 16.61 -22.22 15.07
N GLU A 141 17.30 -21.08 15.25
CA GLU A 141 16.73 -19.83 15.82
C GLU A 141 16.79 -18.63 14.85
N MET A 142 17.05 -18.87 13.56
CA MET A 142 17.19 -17.79 12.60
C MET A 142 15.84 -17.14 12.26
N SER A 143 15.73 -15.83 12.50
CA SER A 143 14.66 -15.02 11.93
C SER A 143 14.96 -14.64 10.47
N LEU A 144 14.12 -15.07 9.54
CA LEU A 144 14.29 -14.77 8.10
C LEU A 144 13.75 -13.40 7.69
N SER A 145 13.05 -12.71 8.59
CA SER A 145 12.38 -11.43 8.27
C SER A 145 13.36 -10.38 7.77
N LEU A 146 14.45 -10.12 8.51
CA LEU A 146 15.45 -9.13 8.11
C LEU A 146 16.23 -9.54 6.85
N PRO A 147 16.78 -10.77 6.74
CA PRO A 147 17.42 -11.22 5.51
C PRO A 147 16.53 -11.11 4.26
N ILE A 148 15.24 -11.45 4.35
CA ILE A 148 14.32 -11.32 3.22
C ILE A 148 14.06 -9.84 2.88
N GLN A 149 13.92 -8.97 3.89
CA GLN A 149 13.75 -7.54 3.67
C GLN A 149 14.97 -6.92 2.97
N VAL A 150 16.19 -7.28 3.39
CA VAL A 150 17.44 -6.85 2.74
C VAL A 150 17.51 -7.36 1.30
N PHE A 151 17.15 -8.63 1.06
CA PHE A 151 17.12 -9.21 -0.28
C PHE A 151 16.18 -8.45 -1.23
N VAL A 152 14.94 -8.20 -0.82
CA VAL A 152 13.96 -7.45 -1.63
C VAL A 152 14.40 -6.00 -1.83
N ALA A 153 14.92 -5.35 -0.77
CA ALA A 153 15.44 -4.00 -0.85
C ALA A 153 16.61 -3.89 -1.83
N ASN A 154 17.51 -4.87 -1.86
CA ASN A 154 18.65 -4.89 -2.77
C ASN A 154 18.24 -5.03 -4.23
N ILE A 155 17.22 -5.84 -4.55
CA ILE A 155 16.68 -5.92 -5.91
C ILE A 155 16.19 -4.53 -6.36
N ILE A 156 15.43 -3.84 -5.51
CA ILE A 156 14.89 -2.51 -5.82
C ILE A 156 16.03 -1.48 -5.94
N ASN A 157 16.94 -1.42 -4.97
CA ASN A 157 18.00 -0.41 -4.92
C ASN A 157 19.04 -0.60 -6.00
N ARG A 158 19.39 -1.83 -6.36
CA ARG A 158 20.30 -2.10 -7.48
C ARG A 158 19.66 -1.70 -8.79
N THR A 159 18.38 -2.02 -8.97
CA THR A 159 17.65 -1.67 -10.20
C THR A 159 17.49 -0.15 -10.35
N LEU A 160 17.14 0.56 -9.28
CA LEU A 160 16.79 1.99 -9.36
C LEU A 160 17.97 2.93 -9.13
N PHE A 161 18.91 2.55 -8.27
CA PHE A 161 19.97 3.43 -7.78
C PHE A 161 21.38 2.87 -8.00
N GLY A 162 21.50 1.62 -8.45
CA GLY A 162 22.79 0.99 -8.72
C GLY A 162 23.60 0.63 -7.48
N PHE A 163 23.00 0.59 -6.29
CA PHE A 163 23.68 0.18 -5.05
C PHE A 163 22.88 -0.87 -4.29
N GLY A 164 23.55 -1.68 -3.47
CA GLY A 164 22.94 -2.63 -2.55
C GLY A 164 23.53 -2.50 -1.14
N TYR A 165 22.82 -3.06 -0.17
CA TYR A 165 23.27 -3.18 1.21
C TYR A 165 23.90 -4.56 1.45
N GLU A 166 24.97 -4.59 2.22
CA GLU A 166 25.49 -5.86 2.74
C GLU A 166 24.66 -6.32 3.92
N TYR A 167 24.47 -7.63 4.07
CA TYR A 167 23.68 -8.19 5.18
C TYR A 167 24.25 -7.84 6.57
N ASN A 168 25.57 -7.67 6.67
CA ASN A 168 26.25 -7.31 7.92
C ASN A 168 26.27 -5.79 8.17
N ASN A 169 25.89 -4.97 7.18
CA ASN A 169 25.95 -3.51 7.22
C ASN A 169 24.69 -2.92 6.56
N CYS A 170 23.54 -3.17 7.18
CA CYS A 170 22.23 -2.75 6.69
C CYS A 170 21.56 -1.70 7.58
N ASP A 171 22.32 -1.03 8.46
CA ASP A 171 21.80 -0.06 9.45
C ASP A 171 20.94 1.02 8.80
N ARG A 172 21.38 1.57 7.66
CA ARG A 172 20.60 2.57 6.91
C ARG A 172 19.25 2.06 6.42
N LEU A 173 19.16 0.79 6.04
CA LEU A 173 17.90 0.17 5.63
C LEU A 173 17.01 -0.06 6.84
N VAL A 174 17.58 -0.57 7.94
CA VAL A 174 16.86 -0.81 9.19
C VAL A 174 16.30 0.49 9.76
N GLU A 175 17.10 1.55 9.85
CA GLU A 175 16.66 2.89 10.25
C GLU A 175 15.51 3.40 9.37
N GLY A 176 15.59 3.18 8.06
CA GLY A 176 14.52 3.55 7.12
C GLY A 176 13.23 2.78 7.39
N VAL A 177 13.31 1.46 7.61
CA VAL A 177 12.16 0.62 7.94
C VAL A 177 11.55 1.01 9.29
N GLU A 178 12.38 1.28 10.29
CA GLU A 178 11.95 1.71 11.62
C GLU A 178 11.32 3.10 11.62
N ALA A 179 11.87 4.05 10.84
CA ALA A 179 11.29 5.38 10.67
C ALA A 179 9.91 5.32 10.01
N VAL A 180 9.72 4.42 9.05
CA VAL A 180 8.42 4.19 8.42
C VAL A 180 7.47 3.52 9.43
N ASN A 181 7.92 2.48 10.13
CA ASN A 181 7.09 1.75 11.08
C ASN A 181 6.63 2.64 12.25
N SER A 182 7.53 3.46 12.80
CA SER A 182 7.21 4.45 13.83
C SER A 182 6.19 5.47 13.33
N THR A 183 6.31 5.97 12.08
CA THR A 183 5.31 6.87 11.50
C THR A 183 3.93 6.21 11.41
N PHE A 184 3.86 4.93 11.03
CA PHE A 184 2.59 4.19 11.01
C PHE A 184 2.00 3.99 12.41
N ILE A 185 2.85 3.75 13.40
CA ILE A 185 2.46 3.63 14.80
C ILE A 185 1.99 4.98 15.37
N ASP A 186 2.65 6.08 15.02
CA ASP A 186 2.26 7.42 15.45
C ASP A 186 0.90 7.84 14.86
N ILE A 187 0.64 7.51 13.60
CA ILE A 187 -0.67 7.69 12.97
C ILE A 187 -1.75 6.88 13.74
N ARG A 188 -1.40 5.72 14.30
CA ARG A 188 -2.30 4.91 15.13
C ARG A 188 -2.60 5.56 16.49
N TYR A 189 -1.65 6.27 17.11
CA TYR A 189 -1.88 6.93 18.40
C TYR A 189 -2.57 8.30 18.30
N VAL A 190 -2.52 8.94 17.13
CA VAL A 190 -3.17 10.24 16.87
C VAL A 190 -4.64 10.10 16.44
N LEU A 191 -5.10 8.88 16.12
CA LEU A 191 -6.47 8.54 15.70
C LEU A 191 -7.25 7.76 16.79
#